data_AF-A0A2D8EW02-F1
#
_entry.id   AF-A0A2D8EW02-F1
#
_cell.length_a   1.000
_cell.length_b   1.000
_cell.length_c   1.000
_cell.angle_alpha   90.00
_cell.angle_beta   90.00
_cell.angle_gamma   90.00
#
_symmetry.space_group_name_H-M   'P 1'
#
loop_
_entity.id
_entity.type
_entity.pdbx_description
1 polymer ?
#
loop_
_entity_poly.entity_id
_entity_poly.type
_entity_poly.pdbx_seq_one_letter_code
_entity_poly.pdbx_strand_id
1 'polypeptide(L)'
;MSLRLRDLQQILGKFTDGNKGTAISDCFIYMENDQGGLSEIGKIELQESRLIGKVNSSAAWRVVLKKDQKYTYLQSTTYKQT
;
A
#
# COMPACT_ATOMS: atom_id res chain seq x y z
N MET A 1 15.94 -1.29 0.17
CA MET A 1 15.38 -0.73 1.43
C MET A 1 13.91 -1.07 1.50
N SER A 2 13.36 -1.32 2.69
CA SER A 2 11.90 -1.51 2.88
C SER A 2 11.26 -0.16 3.22
N LEU A 3 10.11 0.14 2.60
CA LEU A 3 9.30 1.31 2.93
C LEU A 3 8.71 1.15 4.34
N ARG A 4 8.73 2.20 5.17
CA ARG A 4 8.06 2.23 6.48
C ARG A 4 6.72 2.96 6.37
N LEU A 5 5.82 2.70 7.31
CA LEU A 5 4.52 3.39 7.37
C LEU A 5 4.67 4.92 7.43
N ARG A 6 5.69 5.42 8.14
CA ARG A 6 6.00 6.85 8.21
C ARG A 6 6.31 7.44 6.83
N ASP A 7 7.05 6.69 6.01
CA ASP A 7 7.43 7.15 4.67
C ASP A 7 6.17 7.22 3.78
N LEU A 8 5.27 6.24 3.89
CA LEU A 8 3.97 6.27 3.21
C LEU A 8 3.14 7.49 3.64
N GLN A 9 3.05 7.78 4.94
CA GLN A 9 2.33 8.96 5.45
C GLN A 9 2.93 10.26 4.89
N GLN A 10 4.26 10.36 4.81
CA GLN A 10 4.92 11.53 4.24
C GLN A 10 4.66 11.68 2.73
N ILE A 11 4.67 10.57 1.99
CA ILE A 11 4.35 10.55 0.55
C ILE A 11 2.91 11.02 0.33
N LEU A 12 1.95 10.45 1.06
CA LEU A 12 0.54 10.85 0.96
C LEU A 12 0.34 12.33 1.32
N GLY A 13 1.06 12.84 2.32
CA GLY A 13 1.02 14.25 2.69
C GLY A 13 1.44 15.24 1.58
N LYS A 14 2.31 14.80 0.65
CA LYS A 14 2.70 15.60 -0.52
C LYS A 14 1.58 15.73 -1.54
N PHE A 15 0.82 14.65 -1.77
CA PHE A 15 -0.29 14.67 -2.73
C PHE A 15 -1.48 15.46 -2.22
N THR A 16 -1.65 15.54 -0.90
CA THR A 16 -2.69 16.33 -0.26
C THR A 16 -2.26 17.79 -0.04
N ASP A 17 -1.04 18.18 -0.45
CA ASP A 17 -0.47 19.54 -0.27
C ASP A 17 -0.60 20.06 1.17
N GLY A 18 -0.47 19.15 2.15
CA GLY A 18 -0.73 19.40 3.57
C GLY A 18 -2.20 19.69 3.95
N ASN A 19 -3.07 19.99 2.99
CA ASN A 19 -4.50 20.15 3.18
C ASN A 19 -5.15 18.78 3.27
N LYS A 20 -5.95 18.50 4.30
CA LYS A 20 -6.80 17.31 4.37
C LYS A 20 -7.95 17.42 3.34
N GLY A 21 -7.60 17.54 2.06
CA GLY A 21 -8.49 17.90 0.97
C GLY A 21 -9.11 16.66 0.34
N THR A 22 -10.41 16.78 0.09
CA THR A 22 -11.34 15.80 -0.47
C THR A 22 -10.97 15.22 -1.84
N ALA A 23 -9.84 15.61 -2.43
CA ALA A 23 -9.41 15.18 -3.77
C ALA A 23 -8.92 13.72 -3.82
N ILE A 24 -8.43 13.17 -2.69
CA ILE A 24 -7.90 11.79 -2.60
C ILE A 24 -8.74 10.93 -1.64
N SER A 25 -9.71 11.53 -0.95
CA SER A 25 -10.52 10.82 0.05
C SER A 25 -11.39 9.71 -0.54
N ASP A 26 -11.79 9.84 -1.81
CA ASP A 26 -12.64 8.87 -2.51
C ASP A 26 -11.88 8.03 -3.56
N CYS A 27 -10.54 8.08 -3.56
CA CYS A 27 -9.73 7.30 -4.48
C CYS A 27 -9.55 5.84 -4.02
N PHE A 28 -9.69 4.90 -4.95
CA PHE A 28 -9.33 3.50 -4.73
C PHE A 28 -7.81 3.31 -4.72
N ILE A 29 -7.33 2.39 -3.89
CA ILE A 29 -5.92 2.02 -3.80
C ILE A 29 -5.70 0.77 -4.65
N TYR A 30 -4.74 0.83 -5.58
CA TYR A 30 -4.35 -0.30 -6.41
C TYR A 30 -2.88 -0.67 -6.18
N MET A 31 -2.57 -1.95 -6.36
CA MET A 31 -1.21 -2.49 -6.37
C MET A 31 -0.92 -3.11 -7.74
N GLU A 32 0.12 -2.63 -8.40
CA GLU A 32 0.64 -3.25 -9.63
C GLU A 32 1.28 -4.60 -9.30
N ASN A 33 1.00 -5.60 -10.13
CA ASN A 33 1.60 -6.93 -10.06
C ASN A 33 2.77 -7.07 -11.05
N ASP A 34 3.52 -8.17 -10.94
CA ASP A 34 4.71 -8.43 -11.77
C ASP A 34 4.41 -8.54 -13.28
N GLN A 35 3.14 -8.57 -13.68
CA GLN A 35 2.68 -8.65 -15.07
C GLN A 35 2.04 -7.33 -15.55
N GLY A 36 2.11 -6.25 -14.76
CA GLY A 36 1.55 -4.94 -15.09
C GLY A 36 0.06 -4.78 -14.81
N GLY A 37 -0.61 -5.81 -14.29
CA GLY A 37 -2.00 -5.74 -13.86
C GLY A 37 -2.16 -5.03 -12.51
N LEU A 38 -3.24 -4.29 -12.35
CA LEU A 38 -3.58 -3.58 -11.12
C LEU A 38 -4.58 -4.40 -10.30
N SER A 39 -4.22 -4.71 -9.05
CA SER A 39 -5.09 -5.34 -8.06
C SER A 39 -5.61 -4.29 -7.09
N GLU A 40 -6.93 -4.11 -7.03
CA GLU A 40 -7.57 -3.23 -6.05
C GLU A 40 -7.34 -3.77 -4.63
N ILE A 41 -7.00 -2.88 -3.69
CA ILE A 41 -6.82 -3.21 -2.28
C ILE A 41 -8.11 -2.86 -1.53
N GLY A 42 -8.87 -3.89 -1.16
CA GLY A 42 -10.11 -3.73 -0.41
C GLY A 42 -9.92 -3.64 1.11
N LYS A 43 -8.78 -4.12 1.65
CA LYS A 43 -8.53 -4.11 3.10
C LYS A 43 -7.05 -3.90 3.45
N ILE A 44 -6.81 -3.06 4.45
CA ILE A 44 -5.50 -2.82 5.05
C ILE A 44 -5.55 -3.28 6.50
N GLU A 45 -4.60 -4.13 6.90
CA GLU A 45 -4.53 -4.71 8.24
C GLU A 45 -3.17 -4.46 8.87
N LEU A 46 -3.15 -4.14 10.17
CA LEU A 46 -1.92 -4.18 10.96
C LEU A 46 -1.81 -5.56 11.60
N GLN A 47 -0.70 -6.26 11.34
CA GLN A 47 -0.44 -7.57 11.89
C GLN A 47 0.82 -7.57 12.74
N GLU A 48 0.73 -8.22 13.89
CA GLU A 48 1.90 -8.51 14.71
C GLU A 48 2.72 -9.64 14.09
N SER A 49 4.02 -9.43 14.02
CA SER A 49 5.00 -10.38 13.51
C SER A 49 5.40 -11.33 14.64
N ARG A 50 4.94 -12.58 14.56
CA ARG A 50 5.29 -13.66 15.51
C ARG A 50 6.70 -14.23 15.31
N LEU A 51 7.61 -13.48 14.68
CA LEU A 51 9.00 -13.92 14.48
C LEU A 51 9.75 -13.91 15.83
N ILE A 52 10.19 -15.09 16.27
CA ILE A 52 11.00 -15.27 17.49
C ILE A 52 12.24 -14.36 17.39
N GLY A 53 12.46 -13.54 18.41
CA GLY A 53 13.59 -12.60 18.49
C GLY A 53 13.33 -11.18 17.95
N LYS A 54 12.15 -10.89 17.36
CA LYS A 54 11.81 -9.54 16.85
C LYS A 54 10.69 -8.82 17.61
N VAL A 55 10.28 -9.36 18.76
CA VAL A 55 9.13 -8.91 19.56
C VAL A 55 9.20 -7.41 19.95
N ASN A 56 10.41 -6.83 20.02
CA ASN A 56 10.62 -5.40 20.34
C ASN A 56 11.35 -4.63 19.22
N SER A 57 11.38 -5.16 17.99
CA SER A 57 12.03 -4.51 16.85
C SER A 57 11.04 -3.74 15.99
N SER A 58 11.52 -2.79 15.18
CA SER A 58 10.71 -2.09 14.16
C SER A 58 10.05 -3.02 13.12
N ALA A 59 10.37 -4.31 13.15
CA ALA A 59 9.77 -5.37 12.35
C ALA A 59 8.75 -6.23 13.13
N ALA A 60 8.39 -5.83 14.36
CA ALA A 60 7.35 -6.47 15.17
C ALA A 60 5.95 -6.26 14.57
N TRP A 61 5.77 -5.24 13.73
CA TRP A 61 4.50 -4.93 13.09
C TRP A 61 4.68 -4.84 11.58
N ARG A 62 3.69 -5.35 10.84
CA ARG A 62 3.63 -5.25 9.38
C ARG A 62 2.25 -4.77 8.95
N VAL A 63 2.22 -3.92 7.93
CA VAL A 63 0.99 -3.55 7.24
C VAL A 63 0.78 -4.56 6.12
N VAL A 64 -0.40 -5.17 6.08
CA VAL A 64 -0.78 -6.14 5.06
C VAL A 64 -1.92 -5.57 4.24
N LEU A 65 -1.69 -5.49 2.92
CA LEU A 65 -2.69 -5.09 1.95
C LEU A 65 -3.33 -6.36 1.39
N LYS A 66 -4.65 -6.48 1.54
CA LYS A 66 -5.43 -7.59 1.01
C LYS A 66 -6.15 -7.10 -0.24
N LYS A 67 -5.94 -7.81 -1.34
CA LYS A 67 -6.66 -7.55 -2.59
C LYS A 67 -8.16 -7.74 -2.38
N ASP A 68 -8.96 -6.96 -3.08
CA ASP A 68 -10.38 -7.25 -3.24
C ASP A 68 -10.55 -8.56 -4.05
N GLN A 69 -11.66 -9.26 -3.82
CA GLN A 69 -12.03 -10.44 -4.59
C GLN A 69 -12.60 -10.07 -5.96
N LYS A 70 -13.11 -8.85 -6.14
CA LYS A 70 -13.59 -8.36 -7.42
C LYS A 70 -12.44 -8.30 -8.43
N TYR A 71 -12.59 -9.03 -9.53
CA TYR A 71 -11.63 -9.04 -10.63
C TYR A 71 -11.90 -7.82 -11.52
N THR A 72 -11.27 -6.70 -11.23
CA THR A 72 -11.19 -5.58 -12.16
C THR A 72 -9.85 -5.68 -12.90
N TYR A 73 -9.88 -5.97 -14.20
CA TYR A 73 -8.68 -6.05 -15.05
C TYR A 73 -8.25 -4.65 -15.47
N LEU A 74 -7.65 -3.90 -14.55
CA LEU A 74 -6.99 -2.65 -14.88
C LEU A 74 -5.52 -2.92 -15.20
N GLN A 75 -5.00 -2.26 -16.23
CA GLN A 75 -3.58 -2.32 -16.59
C GLN A 75 -2.92 -1.04 -16.13
N SER A 76 -1.71 -1.16 -15.60
CA SER A 76 -0.91 0.00 -15.25
C SER A 76 -0.45 0.72 -16.51
N THR A 77 -0.58 2.04 -16.51
CA THR A 77 -0.15 2.90 -17.63
C THR A 77 1.35 3.13 -17.65
N THR A 78 2.05 2.79 -16.55
CA THR A 78 3.47 3.06 -16.37
C THR A 78 4.33 1.80 -16.32
N TYR A 79 3.73 0.62 -16.35
CA TYR A 79 4.45 -0.64 -16.29
C TYR A 79 5.40 -0.78 -17.49
N LYS A 80 6.67 -1.09 -17.19
CA LYS A 80 7.70 -1.40 -18.18
C LYS A 80 8.27 -2.77 -17.84
N GLN A 81 8.17 -3.73 -18.75
CA GLN A 81 8.93 -4.97 -18.66
C GLN A 81 10.41 -4.63 -18.86
N THR A 82 11.16 -4.65 -17.77
CA THR A 82 12.64 -4.60 -17.79
C THR A 82 13.21 -5.98 -17.97
#